data_AF-A0A1B6I3I2-F1
#
_entry.id   AF-A0A1B6I3I2-F1
#
_cell.length_a   1.000
_cell.length_b   1.000
_cell.length_c   1.000
_cell.angle_alpha   90.00
_cell.angle_beta   90.00
_cell.angle_gamma   90.00
#
_symmetry.space_group_name_H-M   'P 1'
#
loop_
_entity.id
_entity.type
_entity.pdbx_description
1 polymer ?
#
loop_
_entity_poly.entity_id
_entity_poly.type
_entity_poly.pdbx_seq_one_letter_code
_entity_poly.pdbx_strand_id
1 'polypeptide(L)'
;LNAYSVLSSLHYYYSTHLPTQEAIAKSAFKDPSMPPLLDMLLNTSLTVTNINPYAHYSYPNSPNVVPVGGIHLSSERKPLPEAMKKFIDDAKQGVIYLSLGSVVPEN
;
A
#
# COMPACT_ATOMS: atom_id res chain seq x y z
N LEU A 1 11.89 8.02 -15.56
CA LEU A 1 12.12 6.60 -15.94
C LEU A 1 12.81 6.57 -17.30
N ASN A 2 13.91 5.85 -17.45
CA ASN A 2 14.51 5.62 -18.77
C ASN A 2 14.25 4.17 -19.22
N ALA A 3 14.35 3.89 -20.52
CA ALA A 3 14.03 2.58 -21.09
C ALA A 3 14.86 1.45 -20.47
N TYR A 4 16.14 1.70 -20.17
CA TYR A 4 17.02 0.75 -19.50
C TYR A 4 16.45 0.34 -18.13
N SER A 5 16.11 1.32 -17.28
CA SER A 5 15.54 1.05 -15.96
C SER A 5 14.26 0.22 -16.03
N VAL A 6 13.38 0.50 -17.00
CA VAL A 6 12.12 -0.23 -17.18
C VAL A 6 12.38 -1.67 -17.59
N LEU A 7 13.24 -1.89 -18.59
CA LEU A 7 13.56 -3.22 -19.08
C LEU A 7 14.29 -4.05 -18.02
N SER A 8 15.23 -3.46 -17.29
CA SER A 8 15.91 -4.13 -16.18
C SER A 8 14.93 -4.51 -15.07
N SER A 9 14.02 -3.61 -14.68
CA SER A 9 12.99 -3.92 -13.68
C SER A 9 12.03 -5.02 -14.12
N LEU A 10 11.56 -4.98 -15.38
CA LEU A 10 10.70 -6.03 -15.93
C LEU A 10 11.43 -7.38 -15.98
N HIS A 11 12.67 -7.39 -16.47
CA HIS A 11 13.48 -8.60 -16.50
C HIS A 11 13.63 -9.19 -15.10
N TYR A 12 14.02 -8.38 -14.11
CA TYR A 12 14.17 -8.82 -12.72
C TYR A 12 12.85 -9.33 -12.12
N TYR A 13 11.74 -8.65 -12.41
CA TYR A 13 10.42 -9.08 -11.96
C TYR A 13 10.06 -10.47 -12.48
N TYR A 14 10.17 -10.69 -13.80
CA TYR A 14 9.79 -11.96 -14.42
C TYR A 14 10.79 -13.09 -14.15
N SER A 15 12.08 -12.79 -14.00
CA SER A 15 13.11 -13.83 -13.78
C SER A 15 13.25 -14.23 -12.31
N THR A 16 12.98 -13.31 -11.38
CA THR A 16 13.28 -13.52 -9.95
C THR A 16 12.04 -13.42 -9.08
N HIS A 17 11.32 -12.30 -9.12
CA HIS A 17 10.21 -12.07 -8.20
C HIS A 17 9.02 -12.99 -8.46
N LEU A 18 8.56 -13.09 -9.69
CA LEU A 18 7.36 -13.87 -10.03
C LEU A 18 7.55 -15.36 -9.71
N PRO A 19 8.65 -16.05 -10.10
CA PRO A 19 8.88 -17.44 -9.69
C PRO A 19 8.97 -17.62 -8.17
N THR A 20 9.61 -16.67 -7.48
CA THR A 20 9.75 -16.72 -6.01
C THR A 20 8.38 -16.58 -5.33
N GLN A 21 7.57 -15.62 -5.77
CA GLN A 21 6.20 -15.43 -5.30
C GLN A 21 5.35 -16.67 -5.58
N GLU A 22 5.50 -17.29 -6.74
CA GLU A 22 4.76 -18.49 -7.10
C GLU A 22 5.14 -19.69 -6.22
N ALA A 23 6.42 -19.87 -5.92
CA ALA A 23 6.88 -20.89 -4.98
C ALA A 23 6.31 -20.66 -3.58
N ILE A 24 6.31 -19.42 -3.09
CA ILE A 24 5.72 -19.05 -1.79
C ILE A 24 4.22 -19.37 -1.80
N ALA A 25 3.48 -18.90 -2.81
CA ALA A 25 2.04 -19.13 -2.92
C ALA A 25 1.71 -20.63 -2.94
N LYS A 26 2.39 -21.43 -3.77
CA LYS A 26 2.21 -22.88 -3.82
C LYS A 26 2.50 -23.54 -2.47
N SER A 27 3.54 -23.12 -1.77
CA SER A 27 3.90 -23.67 -0.45
C SER A 27 2.89 -23.31 0.64
N ALA A 28 2.31 -22.11 0.57
CA ALA A 28 1.37 -21.59 1.56
C ALA A 28 -0.04 -22.14 1.36
N PHE A 29 -0.55 -22.11 0.13
CA PHE A 29 -1.91 -22.52 -0.19
C PHE A 29 -2.06 -24.02 -0.45
N LYS A 30 -1.01 -24.68 -0.97
CA LYS A 30 -0.97 -26.13 -1.26
C LYS A 30 -2.14 -26.65 -2.10
N ASP A 31 -2.73 -25.77 -2.92
CA ASP A 31 -3.83 -26.10 -3.82
C ASP A 31 -3.27 -26.52 -5.19
N PRO A 32 -3.45 -27.79 -5.61
CA PRO A 32 -2.98 -28.27 -6.90
C PRO A 32 -3.76 -27.69 -8.09
N SER A 33 -4.94 -27.11 -7.86
CA SER A 33 -5.76 -26.46 -8.88
C SER A 33 -5.44 -24.96 -9.06
N MET A 34 -4.55 -24.42 -8.23
CA MET A 34 -4.15 -23.02 -8.30
C MET A 34 -3.49 -22.72 -9.66
N PRO A 35 -4.00 -21.74 -10.43
CA PRO A 35 -3.38 -21.32 -11.68
C PRO A 35 -1.98 -20.73 -11.45
N PRO A 36 -1.15 -20.62 -12.49
CA PRO A 36 0.05 -19.79 -12.45
C PRO A 36 -0.27 -18.37 -11.96
N LEU A 37 0.59 -17.80 -11.11
CA LEU A 37 0.34 -16.47 -10.56
C LEU A 37 0.22 -15.39 -11.64
N LEU A 38 0.92 -15.54 -12.76
CA LEU A 38 0.82 -14.63 -13.89
C LEU A 38 -0.60 -14.61 -14.48
N ASP A 39 -1.22 -15.79 -14.64
CA ASP A 39 -2.57 -15.90 -15.18
C ASP A 39 -3.59 -15.28 -14.23
N MET A 40 -3.40 -15.47 -12.91
CA MET A 40 -4.22 -14.82 -11.89
C MET A 40 -4.08 -13.28 -11.94
N LEU A 41 -2.85 -12.78 -12.09
CA LEU A 41 -2.58 -11.34 -12.21
C LEU A 41 -3.27 -10.75 -13.45
N LEU A 42 -3.13 -11.41 -14.61
CA LEU A 42 -3.73 -10.96 -15.88
C LEU A 42 -5.26 -11.04 -15.86
N ASN A 43 -5.85 -11.92 -15.05
CA ASN A 43 -7.29 -12.09 -14.92
C ASN A 43 -7.91 -11.30 -13.74
N THR A 44 -7.20 -10.30 -13.21
CA THR A 44 -7.71 -9.48 -12.10
C THR A 44 -8.82 -8.54 -12.58
N SER A 45 -10.07 -8.82 -12.17
CA SER A 45 -11.24 -8.05 -12.58
C SER A 45 -11.36 -6.67 -11.92
N LEU A 46 -10.76 -6.49 -10.73
CA LEU A 46 -10.81 -5.25 -9.96
C LEU A 46 -9.58 -5.13 -9.07
N THR A 47 -8.95 -3.96 -9.06
CA THR A 47 -7.88 -3.61 -8.13
C THR A 47 -8.28 -2.36 -7.35
N VAL A 48 -8.52 -2.50 -6.06
CA VAL A 48 -8.84 -1.37 -5.18
C VAL A 48 -7.55 -0.87 -4.55
N THR A 49 -7.23 0.41 -4.76
CA THR A 49 -5.99 1.01 -4.26
C THR A 49 -6.26 2.02 -3.14
N ASN A 50 -5.42 1.99 -2.11
CA ASN A 50 -5.46 2.96 -1.01
C ASN A 50 -4.75 4.28 -1.40
N ILE A 51 -5.08 4.81 -2.57
CA ILE A 51 -4.49 6.04 -3.11
C ILE A 51 -5.56 7.12 -3.16
N ASN A 52 -5.22 8.33 -2.69
CA ASN A 52 -6.05 9.50 -2.92
C ASN A 52 -5.60 10.18 -4.24
N PRO A 53 -6.46 10.25 -5.27
CA PRO A 53 -6.08 10.76 -6.58
C PRO A 53 -5.71 12.26 -6.58
N TYR A 54 -6.14 13.02 -5.58
CA TYR A 54 -5.83 14.44 -5.45
C TYR A 54 -4.51 14.70 -4.72
N ALA A 55 -4.07 13.77 -3.87
CA ALA A 55 -2.81 13.87 -3.14
C ALA A 55 -1.65 13.17 -3.88
N HIS A 56 -1.97 12.31 -4.85
CA HIS A 56 -1.00 11.52 -5.59
C HIS A 56 -0.74 12.11 -6.98
N TYR A 57 0.43 11.81 -7.55
CA TYR A 57 0.72 12.15 -8.94
C TYR A 57 -0.31 11.51 -9.88
N SER A 58 -0.67 12.22 -10.95
CA SER A 58 -1.61 11.73 -11.96
C SER A 58 -0.93 10.77 -12.92
N TYR A 59 -1.45 9.54 -13.04
CA TYR A 59 -0.97 8.54 -13.98
C TYR A 59 -2.15 7.80 -14.60
N PRO A 60 -2.00 7.28 -15.83
CA PRO A 60 -3.05 6.51 -16.46
C PRO A 60 -3.30 5.21 -15.68
N ASN A 61 -4.56 5.00 -15.29
CA ASN A 61 -5.03 3.76 -14.68
C ASN A 61 -5.90 3.01 -15.67
N SER A 62 -5.84 1.68 -15.63
CA SER A 62 -6.82 0.84 -16.32
C SER A 62 -8.21 1.01 -15.66
N PRO A 63 -9.32 0.87 -16.40
CA PRO A 63 -10.67 1.04 -15.83
C PRO A 63 -10.99 0.13 -14.64
N ASN A 64 -10.33 -1.02 -14.53
CA ASN A 64 -10.47 -1.95 -13.40
C ASN A 64 -9.67 -1.54 -12.16
N VAL A 65 -8.93 -0.42 -12.18
CA VAL A 65 -8.19 0.10 -11.03
C VAL A 65 -8.96 1.26 -10.40
N VAL A 66 -9.43 1.07 -9.17
CA VAL A 66 -10.26 2.04 -8.44
C VAL A 66 -9.49 2.59 -7.24
N PRO A 67 -9.12 3.88 -7.24
CA PRO A 67 -8.53 4.54 -6.08
C PRO A 67 -9.63 4.92 -5.09
N VAL A 68 -9.56 4.39 -3.87
CA VAL A 68 -10.49 4.71 -2.78
C VAL A 68 -9.86 5.67 -1.78
N GLY A 69 -8.60 5.42 -1.42
CA GLY A 69 -7.88 6.20 -0.41
C GLY A 69 -8.48 6.06 1.00
N GLY A 70 -7.66 6.26 2.03
CA GLY A 70 -8.10 6.20 3.43
C GLY A 70 -8.78 4.89 3.86
N ILE A 71 -8.50 3.76 3.21
CA ILE A 71 -9.18 2.46 3.48
C ILE A 71 -9.00 2.01 4.94
N HIS A 72 -7.92 2.44 5.58
CA HIS A 72 -7.61 2.14 6.98
C HIS A 72 -8.24 3.12 7.99
N LEU A 73 -8.91 4.19 7.53
CA LEU A 73 -9.51 5.19 8.39
C LEU A 73 -10.87 4.68 8.89
N SER A 74 -11.06 4.69 10.21
CA SER A 74 -12.35 4.40 10.83
C SER A 74 -13.35 5.52 10.53
N SER A 75 -14.60 5.14 10.26
CA SER A 75 -15.73 6.09 10.18
C SER A 75 -16.00 6.72 11.56
N GLU A 76 -15.80 5.95 12.63
CA GLU A 76 -15.89 6.44 14.00
C GLU A 76 -14.59 7.13 14.42
N ARG A 77 -14.70 8.39 14.84
CA ARG A 77 -13.57 9.15 15.39
C ARG A 77 -13.60 9.05 16.92
N LYS A 78 -12.64 8.33 17.49
CA LYS A 78 -12.46 8.31 18.94
C LYS A 78 -11.94 9.67 19.41
N PRO A 79 -12.45 10.21 20.53
CA PRO A 79 -11.91 11.44 21.09
C PRO A 79 -10.46 11.22 21.54
N LEU A 80 -9.68 12.30 21.53
CA LEU A 80 -8.32 12.29 22.07
C LEU A 80 -8.36 12.02 23.58
N PRO A 81 -7.35 11.32 24.14
CA PRO A 81 -7.15 11.25 25.57
C PRO A 81 -7.13 12.65 26.18
N GLU A 82 -7.75 12.83 27.36
CA GLU A 82 -7.96 14.14 27.98
C GLU A 82 -6.67 14.96 28.13
N ALA A 83 -5.59 14.31 28.57
CA ALA A 83 -4.29 14.96 28.71
C ALA A 83 -3.74 15.50 27.39
N MET A 84 -3.88 14.76 26.29
CA MET A 84 -3.43 15.20 24.96
C MET A 84 -4.31 16.33 24.44
N LYS A 85 -5.63 16.22 24.62
CA LYS A 85 -6.58 17.26 24.23
C LYS A 85 -6.24 18.58 24.94
N LYS A 86 -6.05 18.52 26.26
CA LYS A 86 -5.66 19.69 27.07
C LYS A 86 -4.33 20.28 26.61
N PHE A 87 -3.31 19.44 26.38
CA PHE A 87 -2.01 19.90 25.87
C PHE A 87 -2.12 20.65 24.54
N ILE A 88 -2.94 20.16 23.62
CA ILE A 88 -3.16 20.79 22.31
C ILE A 88 -3.98 22.08 22.46
N ASP A 89 -5.08 22.05 23.22
CA ASP A 89 -5.99 23.19 23.37
C ASP A 89 -5.36 24.38 24.11
N ASP A 90 -4.48 24.13 25.09
CA ASP A 90 -3.84 25.18 25.89
C ASP A 90 -2.64 25.83 25.17
N ALA A 91 -2.19 25.30 24.03
CA ALA A 91 -0.97 25.74 23.34
C ALA A 91 -1.14 27.11 22.66
N LYS A 92 -0.40 28.13 23.12
CA LYS A 92 -0.47 29.51 22.57
C LYS A 92 0.18 29.69 21.21
N GLN A 93 1.13 28.83 20.86
CA GLN A 93 1.92 28.91 19.62
C GLN A 93 1.69 27.68 18.72
N GLY A 94 0.69 26.87 19.04
CA GLY A 94 0.43 25.60 18.37
C GLY A 94 1.30 24.45 18.88
N VAL A 95 1.14 23.29 18.26
CA VAL A 95 1.83 22.05 18.59
C VAL A 95 2.43 21.45 17.32
N ILE A 96 3.62 20.89 17.43
CA ILE A 96 4.23 20.07 16.37
C ILE A 96 4.02 18.60 16.76
N TYR A 97 3.31 17.87 15.91
CA TYR A 97 3.20 16.41 16.01
C TYR A 97 4.29 15.77 15.16
N LEU A 98 5.13 14.95 15.80
CA LEU A 98 6.14 14.15 15.14
C LEU A 98 5.87 12.68 15.43
N SER A 99 5.76 11.88 14.37
CA SER A 99 5.70 10.43 14.44
C SER A 99 6.48 9.86 13.26
N LEU A 100 7.33 8.88 13.54
CA LEU A 100 8.10 8.15 12.52
C LEU A 100 7.42 6.83 12.12
N GLY A 101 6.20 6.60 12.60
CA GLY A 101 5.50 5.33 12.45
C GLY A 101 6.05 4.24 13.35
N SER A 102 5.52 3.03 13.22
CA SER A 102 5.85 1.88 14.07
C SER A 102 7.15 1.15 13.69
N VAL A 103 7.80 1.57 12.60
CA VAL A 103 9.00 0.87 12.07
C VAL A 103 10.27 1.35 12.76
N VAL A 104 10.30 2.59 13.26
CA VAL A 104 11.46 3.11 13.98
C VAL A 104 11.37 2.66 15.44
N PRO A 105 12.33 1.87 15.94
CA PRO A 105 12.30 1.37 17.30
C PRO A 105 12.63 2.48 18.32
N GLU A 106 12.10 2.34 19.53
CA GLU A 106 12.14 3.36 20.60
C GLU A 106 13.49 3.49 21.33
N ASN A 107 14.54 2.80 20.86
CA ASN A 107 15.87 2.61 21.46
C ASN A 107 16.35 3.72 22.42
#